data_AF-A0A962TBY8-F1
#
_entry.id   AF-A0A962TBY8-F1
#
_cell.length_a   1.000
_cell.length_b   1.000
_cell.length_c   1.000
_cell.angle_alpha   90.00
_cell.angle_beta   90.00
_cell.angle_gamma   90.00
#
_symmetry.space_group_name_H-M   'P 1'
#
loop_
_entity.id
_entity.type
_entity.pdbx_description
1 polymer ?
#
loop_
_entity_poly.entity_id
_entity_poly.type
_entity_poly.pdbx_seq_one_letter_code
_entity_poly.pdbx_strand_id
1 'polypeptide(L)'
;MALTSADLLAVTASEYAVVINLAGRQRMLTQKMSKEMLLVARGIDAEANRQSLAKTAALFDTTLKGLRDGSAELGLPPTESAVTRRQLGKVEGLWNDFHAVVKTVVDGGDVDVGKVAALNLPLLKNMNTAVRLYEKEATKATGKSAGVVINLAGKQRMLTQKMSKEVLLVALAHDADANRSNARSTASLFDRTLKGLKDGDADLELPRTDDAAIRAQLDVVDGLWQRFKPLVERAGAVGGGDLSTADLAQIAELNLPLLKEMNKAVKMYEQAQQ
;
A
#
# COMPACT_ATOMS: atom_id res chain seq x y z
N MET A 1 4.67 40.18 17.85
CA MET A 1 4.34 38.89 18.49
C MET A 1 5.49 37.96 18.18
N ALA A 2 6.37 37.69 19.14
CA ALA A 2 7.50 36.79 18.93
C ALA A 2 6.99 35.35 19.03
N LEU A 3 7.14 34.56 17.96
CA LEU A 3 6.92 33.12 17.98
C LEU A 3 7.85 32.51 19.04
N THR A 4 7.30 31.70 19.93
CA THR A 4 8.10 31.03 20.95
C THR A 4 8.90 29.88 20.31
N SER A 5 10.02 29.47 20.91
CA SER A 5 10.82 28.32 20.41
C SER A 5 10.03 27.00 20.36
N ALA A 6 8.89 26.92 21.05
CA ALA A 6 7.95 25.80 20.97
C ALA A 6 7.12 25.80 19.67
N ASP A 7 6.84 26.96 19.07
CA ASP A 7 6.10 27.07 17.81
C ASP A 7 6.95 26.67 16.59
N LEU A 8 8.28 26.70 16.71
CA LEU A 8 9.22 26.24 15.67
C LEU A 8 9.41 24.71 15.62
N LEU A 9 8.88 23.98 16.61
CA LEU A 9 9.09 22.52 16.78
C LEU A 9 7.83 21.68 16.53
N ALA A 10 6.68 22.32 16.28
CA ALA A 10 5.43 21.61 16.02
C ALA A 10 5.36 21.16 14.55
N VAL A 11 5.33 19.84 14.32
CA VAL A 11 5.10 19.25 12.99
C VAL A 11 3.80 19.82 12.42
N THR A 12 3.90 20.42 11.24
CA THR A 12 2.79 21.07 10.53
C THR A 12 1.82 20.05 9.95
N ALA A 13 0.61 20.50 9.59
CA ALA A 13 -0.36 19.66 8.90
C ALA A 13 0.18 19.09 7.57
N SER A 14 0.97 19.89 6.84
CA SER A 14 1.60 19.48 5.59
C SER A 14 2.65 18.39 5.80
N GLU A 15 3.50 18.52 6.83
CA GLU A 15 4.48 17.49 7.18
C GLU A 15 3.81 16.18 7.63
N TYR A 16 2.73 16.25 8.42
CA TYR A 16 1.96 15.05 8.77
C TYR A 16 1.33 14.37 7.53
N ALA A 17 0.87 15.13 6.54
CA ALA A 17 0.36 14.56 5.29
C ALA A 17 1.45 13.77 4.55
N VAL A 18 2.68 14.30 4.48
CA VAL A 18 3.84 13.60 3.90
C VAL A 18 4.16 12.33 4.69
N VAL A 19 4.22 12.41 6.02
CA VAL A 19 4.47 11.27 6.91
C VAL A 19 3.42 10.18 6.72
N ILE A 20 2.13 10.52 6.74
CA ILE A 20 1.02 9.57 6.57
C ILE A 20 1.07 8.94 5.18
N ASN A 21 1.37 9.70 4.12
CA ASN A 21 1.53 9.14 2.77
C ASN A 21 2.68 8.14 2.70
N LEU A 22 3.86 8.49 3.21
CA LEU A 22 5.05 7.63 3.14
C LEU A 22 4.91 6.40 4.04
N ALA A 23 4.35 6.54 5.24
CA ALA A 23 3.96 5.41 6.09
C ALA A 23 2.88 4.54 5.42
N GLY A 24 1.90 5.17 4.78
CA GLY A 24 0.86 4.49 4.01
C GLY A 24 1.44 3.68 2.84
N ARG A 25 2.46 4.22 2.17
CA ARG A 25 3.21 3.58 1.08
C ARG A 25 3.94 2.34 1.57
N GLN A 26 4.47 2.32 2.80
CA GLN A 26 5.11 1.13 3.36
C GLN A 26 4.18 -0.08 3.33
N ARG A 27 2.89 0.09 3.67
CA ARG A 27 1.91 -0.99 3.57
C ARG A 27 1.81 -1.54 2.15
N MET A 28 1.75 -0.66 1.15
CA MET A 28 1.73 -1.07 -0.25
C MET A 28 3.00 -1.84 -0.64
N LEU A 29 4.17 -1.34 -0.25
CA LEU A 29 5.45 -1.98 -0.56
C LEU A 29 5.55 -3.39 0.02
N THR A 30 5.02 -3.65 1.23
CA THR A 30 4.96 -5.03 1.76
C THR A 30 4.19 -5.97 0.83
N GLN A 31 3.05 -5.50 0.29
CA GLN A 31 2.21 -6.30 -0.61
C GLN A 31 2.86 -6.44 -1.99
N LYS A 32 3.51 -5.39 -2.49
CA LYS A 32 4.24 -5.38 -3.76
C LYS A 32 5.40 -6.38 -3.74
N MET A 33 6.21 -6.39 -2.68
CA MET A 33 7.31 -7.36 -2.54
C MET A 33 6.80 -8.80 -2.55
N SER A 34 5.71 -9.09 -1.82
CA SER A 34 5.09 -10.42 -1.88
C SER A 34 4.59 -10.76 -3.29
N LYS A 35 3.90 -9.84 -3.96
CA LYS A 35 3.45 -10.05 -5.35
C LYS A 35 4.63 -10.36 -6.28
N GLU A 36 5.71 -9.61 -6.19
CA GLU A 36 6.92 -9.79 -7.02
C GLU A 36 7.57 -11.16 -6.79
N MET A 37 7.73 -11.56 -5.53
CA MET A 37 8.24 -12.91 -5.20
C MET A 37 7.32 -14.01 -5.72
N LEU A 38 6.00 -13.85 -5.61
CA LEU A 38 5.05 -14.85 -6.10
C LEU A 38 4.99 -14.91 -7.64
N LEU A 39 5.24 -13.79 -8.34
CA LEU A 39 5.44 -13.79 -9.80
C LEU A 39 6.71 -14.55 -10.18
N VAL A 40 7.82 -14.37 -9.43
CA VAL A 40 9.04 -15.19 -9.58
C VAL A 40 8.73 -16.67 -9.37
N ALA A 41 7.96 -17.03 -8.34
CA ALA A 41 7.56 -18.42 -8.08
C ALA A 41 6.74 -19.04 -9.22
N ARG A 42 5.97 -18.23 -9.96
CA ARG A 42 5.20 -18.66 -11.14
C ARG A 42 6.01 -18.61 -12.44
N GLY A 43 7.27 -18.18 -12.40
CA GLY A 43 8.11 -18.00 -13.58
C GLY A 43 7.68 -16.85 -14.50
N ILE A 44 6.82 -15.94 -14.02
CA ILE A 44 6.30 -14.81 -14.80
C ILE A 44 7.30 -13.66 -14.67
N ASP A 45 7.97 -13.32 -15.77
CA ASP A 45 8.98 -12.25 -15.84
C ASP A 45 9.95 -12.29 -14.65
N ALA A 46 10.43 -13.49 -14.30
CA ALA A 46 11.11 -13.74 -13.03
C ALA A 46 12.29 -12.78 -12.80
N GLU A 47 13.12 -12.54 -13.81
CA GLU A 47 14.26 -11.65 -13.72
C GLU A 47 13.86 -10.18 -13.53
N ALA A 48 12.88 -9.70 -14.29
CA ALA A 48 12.35 -8.36 -14.13
C ALA A 48 11.73 -8.16 -12.73
N ASN A 49 11.04 -9.18 -12.22
CA ASN A 49 10.47 -9.16 -10.88
C ASN A 49 11.54 -9.20 -9.78
N ARG A 50 12.67 -9.90 -9.94
CA ARG A 50 13.81 -9.81 -8.99
C ARG A 50 14.40 -8.41 -8.94
N GLN A 51 14.63 -7.79 -10.09
CA GLN A 51 15.15 -6.42 -10.16
C GLN A 51 14.17 -5.41 -9.55
N SER A 52 12.86 -5.57 -9.81
CA SER A 52 11.83 -4.74 -9.21
C SER A 52 11.74 -4.95 -7.71
N LEU A 53 11.84 -6.20 -7.23
CA LEU A 53 11.84 -6.57 -5.82
C LEU A 53 13.00 -5.90 -5.05
N ALA A 54 14.21 -5.91 -5.59
CA ALA A 54 15.36 -5.23 -4.99
C ALA A 54 15.11 -3.72 -4.82
N LYS A 55 14.53 -3.07 -5.83
CA LYS A 55 14.16 -1.64 -5.77
C LYS A 55 13.05 -1.38 -4.75
N THR A 56 12.03 -2.25 -4.69
CA THR A 56 10.94 -2.15 -3.72
C THR A 56 11.46 -2.29 -2.29
N ALA A 57 12.37 -3.23 -2.05
CA ALA A 57 13.00 -3.48 -0.76
C ALA A 57 13.86 -2.30 -0.28
N ALA A 58 14.71 -1.76 -1.17
CA ALA A 58 15.52 -0.58 -0.87
C ALA A 58 14.63 0.63 -0.53
N LEU A 59 13.55 0.85 -1.29
CA LEU A 59 12.62 1.94 -1.00
C LEU A 59 11.89 1.76 0.34
N PHE A 60 11.52 0.53 0.69
CA PHE A 60 10.92 0.24 1.99
C PHE A 60 11.90 0.57 3.12
N ASP A 61 13.12 0.07 3.04
CA ASP A 61 14.16 0.25 4.04
C ASP A 61 14.51 1.73 4.28
N THR A 62 14.80 2.47 3.20
CA THR A 62 15.09 3.92 3.27
C THR A 62 13.94 4.69 3.89
N THR A 63 12.70 4.38 3.51
CA THR A 63 11.53 5.10 4.03
C THR A 63 11.26 4.75 5.50
N LEU A 64 11.41 3.48 5.90
CA LEU A 64 11.20 3.06 7.29
C LEU A 64 12.21 3.74 8.23
N LYS A 65 13.48 3.81 7.83
CA LYS A 65 14.52 4.56 8.54
C LYS A 65 14.19 6.05 8.61
N GLY A 66 13.80 6.65 7.48
CA GLY A 66 13.38 8.05 7.42
C GLY A 66 12.17 8.36 8.30
N LEU A 67 11.20 7.45 8.41
CA LEU A 67 10.06 7.62 9.31
C LEU A 67 10.49 7.62 10.78
N ARG A 68 11.47 6.77 11.14
CA ARG A 68 11.95 6.65 12.53
C ARG A 68 12.83 7.81 12.93
N ASP A 69 13.85 8.09 12.11
CA ASP A 69 14.99 8.94 12.46
C ASP A 69 14.95 10.31 11.77
N GLY A 70 13.99 10.53 10.85
CA GLY A 70 13.92 11.71 10.00
C GLY A 70 14.72 11.55 8.71
N SER A 71 14.35 12.29 7.68
CA SER A 71 15.06 12.38 6.40
C SER A 71 14.71 13.68 5.69
N ALA A 72 15.69 14.58 5.55
CA ALA A 72 15.51 15.83 4.81
C ALA A 72 15.19 15.58 3.32
N GLU A 73 15.80 14.56 2.71
CA GLU A 73 15.55 14.17 1.33
C GLU A 73 14.09 13.74 1.11
N LEU A 74 13.50 13.04 2.08
CA LEU A 74 12.11 12.58 2.01
C LEU A 74 11.11 13.58 2.59
N GLY A 75 11.56 14.72 3.12
CA GLY A 75 10.70 15.67 3.84
C GLY A 75 10.08 15.06 5.10
N LEU A 76 10.80 14.15 5.77
CA LEU A 76 10.33 13.45 6.97
C LEU A 76 10.96 14.07 8.22
N PRO A 77 10.15 14.64 9.14
CA PRO A 77 10.65 14.95 10.47
C PRO A 77 10.91 13.65 11.26
N PRO A 78 11.84 13.67 12.23
CA PRO A 78 12.01 12.53 13.13
C PRO A 78 10.73 12.25 13.93
N THR A 79 10.44 10.98 14.18
CA THR A 79 9.27 10.62 15.00
C THR A 79 9.61 10.85 16.48
N GLU A 80 8.97 11.82 17.10
CA GLU A 80 9.19 12.14 18.53
C GLU A 80 8.37 11.28 19.50
N SER A 81 7.20 10.82 19.06
CA SER A 81 6.32 9.98 19.88
C SER A 81 6.99 8.65 20.23
N ALA A 82 7.24 8.42 21.52
CA ALA A 82 7.84 7.17 22.00
C ALA A 82 6.99 5.93 21.65
N VAL A 83 5.66 6.07 21.64
CA VAL A 83 4.74 4.99 21.26
C VAL A 83 4.92 4.64 19.78
N THR A 84 4.98 5.65 18.92
CA THR A 84 5.15 5.46 17.46
C THR A 84 6.54 4.96 17.12
N ARG A 85 7.60 5.48 17.76
CA ARG A 85 8.96 4.93 17.65
C ARG A 85 9.02 3.45 18.04
N ARG A 86 8.38 3.07 19.16
CA ARG A 86 8.31 1.65 19.57
C ARG A 86 7.57 0.80 18.53
N GLN A 87 6.51 1.33 17.94
CA GLN A 87 5.77 0.63 16.88
C GLN A 87 6.62 0.47 15.62
N LEU A 88 7.39 1.48 15.21
CA LEU A 88 8.35 1.39 14.10
C LEU A 88 9.45 0.36 14.39
N GLY A 89 9.96 0.29 15.63
CA GLY A 89 10.93 -0.75 16.02
C GLY A 89 10.37 -2.18 15.89
N LYS A 90 9.07 -2.39 16.14
CA LYS A 90 8.41 -3.68 15.84
C LYS A 90 8.32 -3.93 14.34
N VAL A 91 8.01 -2.91 13.55
CA VAL A 91 8.01 -3.01 12.08
C VAL A 91 9.40 -3.35 11.57
N GLU A 92 10.45 -2.74 12.10
CA GLU A 92 11.85 -3.01 11.78
C GLU A 92 12.24 -4.46 12.07
N GLY A 93 11.86 -5.01 13.24
CA GLY A 93 12.08 -6.43 13.53
C GLY A 93 11.40 -7.37 12.52
N LEU A 94 10.12 -7.15 12.25
CA LEU A 94 9.36 -7.93 11.26
C LEU A 94 9.90 -7.75 9.83
N TRP A 95 10.42 -6.56 9.52
CA TRP A 95 11.05 -6.28 8.26
C TRP A 95 12.35 -7.07 8.10
N ASN A 96 13.19 -7.17 9.13
CA ASN A 96 14.43 -7.94 9.06
C ASN A 96 14.16 -9.41 8.69
N ASP A 97 13.15 -10.03 9.30
CA ASP A 97 12.74 -11.39 8.98
C ASP A 97 12.25 -11.53 7.52
N PHE A 98 11.38 -10.60 7.09
CA PHE A 98 10.86 -10.61 5.72
C PHE A 98 11.95 -10.27 4.68
N HIS A 99 12.88 -9.39 5.02
CA HIS A 99 13.99 -8.96 4.17
C HIS A 99 14.97 -10.11 3.90
N ALA A 100 15.17 -11.03 4.84
CA ALA A 100 15.97 -12.23 4.59
C ALA A 100 15.37 -13.10 3.45
N VAL A 101 14.04 -13.24 3.42
CA VAL A 101 13.34 -13.92 2.32
C VAL A 101 13.47 -13.14 1.02
N VAL A 102 13.27 -11.82 1.06
CA VAL A 102 13.44 -10.93 -0.10
C VAL A 102 14.85 -11.06 -0.68
N LYS A 103 15.88 -10.99 0.15
CA LYS A 103 17.29 -11.11 -0.27
C LYS A 103 17.56 -12.43 -0.96
N THR A 104 17.04 -13.53 -0.41
CA THR A 104 17.19 -14.87 -1.01
C THR A 104 16.67 -14.90 -2.44
N VAL A 105 15.49 -14.33 -2.68
CA VAL A 105 14.86 -14.29 -4.02
C VAL A 105 15.60 -13.34 -4.96
N VAL A 106 16.05 -12.17 -4.46
CA VAL A 106 16.86 -11.21 -5.23
C VAL A 106 18.18 -11.83 -5.69
N ASP A 107 18.82 -12.63 -4.84
CA ASP A 107 20.09 -13.31 -5.14
C ASP A 107 19.94 -14.54 -6.05
N GLY A 108 18.73 -14.79 -6.57
CA GLY A 108 18.44 -15.89 -7.49
C GLY A 108 18.00 -17.19 -6.82
N GLY A 109 17.84 -17.21 -5.51
CA GLY A 109 17.33 -18.36 -4.77
C GLY A 109 15.84 -18.63 -4.99
N ASP A 110 15.38 -19.79 -4.51
CA ASP A 110 14.00 -20.22 -4.61
C ASP A 110 13.04 -19.38 -3.76
N VAL A 111 11.78 -19.31 -4.19
CA VAL A 111 10.72 -18.60 -3.47
C VAL A 111 9.99 -19.56 -2.53
N ASP A 112 10.15 -19.34 -1.23
CA ASP A 112 9.34 -20.01 -0.20
C ASP A 112 7.99 -19.29 -0.05
N VAL A 113 6.98 -19.76 -0.79
CA VAL A 113 5.62 -19.19 -0.81
C VAL A 113 5.01 -19.12 0.59
N GLY A 114 5.23 -20.15 1.42
CA GLY A 114 4.72 -20.21 2.79
C GLY A 114 5.31 -19.13 3.68
N LYS A 115 6.64 -18.93 3.63
CA LYS A 115 7.29 -17.82 4.37
C LYS A 115 6.86 -16.46 3.86
N VAL A 116 6.72 -16.28 2.55
CA VAL A 116 6.24 -15.02 1.97
C VAL A 116 4.85 -14.67 2.52
N ALA A 117 3.92 -15.63 2.55
CA ALA A 117 2.58 -15.41 3.07
C ALA A 117 2.57 -15.17 4.59
N ALA A 118 3.30 -15.99 5.35
CA ALA A 118 3.33 -15.95 6.82
C ALA A 118 3.93 -14.66 7.37
N LEU A 119 5.01 -14.15 6.76
CA LEU A 119 5.69 -12.93 7.23
C LEU A 119 5.01 -11.64 6.74
N ASN A 120 4.32 -11.68 5.60
CA ASN A 120 3.66 -10.50 5.03
C ASN A 120 2.53 -9.95 5.92
N LEU A 121 1.68 -10.82 6.48
CA LEU A 121 0.50 -10.37 7.24
C LEU A 121 0.86 -9.65 8.55
N PRO A 122 1.76 -10.16 9.41
CA PRO A 122 2.22 -9.44 10.59
C PRO A 122 2.86 -8.09 10.24
N LEU A 123 3.70 -8.05 9.21
CA LEU A 123 4.35 -6.81 8.76
C LEU A 123 3.33 -5.77 8.29
N LEU A 124 2.36 -6.17 7.46
CA LEU A 124 1.25 -5.31 7.03
C LEU A 124 0.43 -4.79 8.23
N LYS A 125 0.07 -5.66 9.19
CA LYS A 125 -0.72 -5.30 10.37
C LYS A 125 0.01 -4.28 11.26
N ASN A 126 1.31 -4.47 11.45
CA ASN A 126 2.11 -3.55 12.26
C ASN A 126 2.34 -2.22 11.55
N MET A 127 2.50 -2.23 10.22
CA MET A 127 2.59 -0.99 9.45
C MET A 127 1.25 -0.23 9.41
N ASN A 128 0.11 -0.93 9.32
CA ASN A 128 -1.22 -0.33 9.52
C ASN A 128 -1.37 0.33 10.89
N THR A 129 -0.78 -0.27 11.93
CA THR A 129 -0.81 0.30 13.28
C THR A 129 0.04 1.57 13.35
N ALA A 130 1.23 1.59 12.74
CA ALA A 130 2.04 2.80 12.65
C ALA A 130 1.32 3.95 11.92
N VAL A 131 0.65 3.66 10.79
CA VAL A 131 -0.15 4.67 10.06
C VAL A 131 -1.23 5.28 10.96
N ARG A 132 -2.00 4.45 11.69
CA ARG A 132 -3.04 4.93 12.61
C ARG A 132 -2.50 5.78 13.76
N LEU A 133 -1.29 5.49 14.23
CA LEU A 133 -0.63 6.31 15.25
C LEU A 133 -0.29 7.70 14.68
N TYR A 134 0.26 7.77 13.47
CA TYR A 134 0.50 9.06 12.80
C TYR A 134 -0.80 9.83 12.52
N GLU A 135 -1.88 9.17 12.12
CA GLU A 135 -3.19 9.81 11.96
C GLU A 135 -3.68 10.42 13.27
N LYS A 136 -3.53 9.69 14.39
CA LYS A 136 -3.91 10.18 15.72
C LYS A 136 -3.05 11.38 16.14
N GLU A 137 -1.76 11.35 15.86
CA GLU A 137 -0.83 12.45 16.14
C GLU A 137 -1.16 13.69 15.32
N ALA A 138 -1.43 13.53 14.02
CA ALA A 138 -1.85 14.61 13.13
C ALA A 138 -3.15 15.26 13.61
N THR A 139 -4.16 14.47 13.98
CA THR A 139 -5.43 14.99 14.53
C THR A 139 -5.19 15.76 15.83
N LYS A 140 -4.34 15.24 16.73
CA LYS A 140 -4.00 15.92 17.98
C LYS A 140 -3.28 17.25 17.75
N ALA A 141 -2.37 17.30 16.78
CA ALA A 141 -1.56 18.49 16.50
C ALA A 141 -2.33 19.57 15.73
N THR A 142 -3.22 19.17 14.82
CA THR A 142 -3.83 20.09 13.84
C THR A 142 -5.32 20.35 14.07
N GLY A 143 -5.99 19.53 14.89
CA GLY A 143 -7.45 19.58 15.08
C GLY A 143 -8.27 19.17 13.85
N LYS A 144 -7.62 18.77 12.75
CA LYS A 144 -8.28 18.35 11.50
C LYS A 144 -8.10 16.86 11.28
N SER A 145 -9.13 16.19 10.75
CA SER A 145 -9.05 14.83 10.21
C SER A 145 -8.39 14.76 8.83
N ALA A 146 -7.47 15.70 8.52
CA ALA A 146 -6.91 15.93 7.18
C ALA A 146 -6.24 14.70 6.52
N GLY A 147 -6.02 13.62 7.29
CA GLY A 147 -5.46 12.37 6.79
C GLY A 147 -6.45 11.35 6.23
N VAL A 148 -7.77 11.42 6.49
CA VAL A 148 -8.69 10.30 6.15
C VAL A 148 -8.78 10.05 4.64
N VAL A 149 -8.99 11.11 3.85
CA VAL A 149 -9.08 11.01 2.38
C VAL A 149 -7.76 10.53 1.78
N ILE A 150 -6.63 11.11 2.20
CA ILE A 150 -5.28 10.72 1.75
C ILE A 150 -4.97 9.27 2.14
N ASN A 151 -5.33 8.84 3.35
CA ASN A 151 -5.14 7.47 3.82
C ASN A 151 -5.99 6.48 3.00
N LEU A 152 -7.26 6.79 2.75
CA LEU A 152 -8.16 5.91 1.98
C LEU A 152 -7.81 5.86 0.48
N ALA A 153 -7.44 6.99 -0.12
CA ALA A 153 -6.86 7.03 -1.47
C ALA A 153 -5.53 6.26 -1.50
N GLY A 154 -4.67 6.48 -0.51
CA GLY A 154 -3.39 5.77 -0.36
C GLY A 154 -3.56 4.27 -0.21
N LYS A 155 -4.62 3.84 0.50
CA LYS A 155 -5.01 2.44 0.69
C LYS A 155 -5.36 1.78 -0.64
N GLN A 156 -5.92 2.50 -1.61
CA GLN A 156 -6.23 1.95 -2.93
C GLN A 156 -4.98 1.39 -3.63
N ARG A 157 -3.84 2.09 -3.55
CA ARG A 157 -2.55 1.59 -4.07
C ARG A 157 -2.14 0.26 -3.42
N MET A 158 -2.37 0.12 -2.11
CA MET A 158 -2.08 -1.12 -1.40
C MET A 158 -3.04 -2.24 -1.80
N LEU A 159 -4.33 -1.94 -1.92
CA LEU A 159 -5.35 -2.93 -2.27
C LEU A 159 -5.07 -3.53 -3.65
N THR A 160 -4.60 -2.76 -4.64
CA THR A 160 -4.22 -3.31 -5.96
C THR A 160 -3.11 -4.34 -5.85
N GLN A 161 -2.07 -4.07 -5.06
CA GLN A 161 -0.99 -5.02 -4.83
C GLN A 161 -1.46 -6.24 -4.02
N LYS A 162 -2.30 -6.00 -3.00
CA LYS A 162 -2.84 -7.05 -2.12
C LYS A 162 -3.70 -8.05 -2.87
N MET A 163 -4.60 -7.59 -3.73
CA MET A 163 -5.44 -8.53 -4.51
C MET A 163 -4.64 -9.29 -5.56
N SER A 164 -3.65 -8.68 -6.23
CA SER A 164 -2.74 -9.44 -7.10
C SER A 164 -1.98 -10.52 -6.33
N LYS A 165 -1.47 -10.21 -5.13
CA LYS A 165 -0.81 -11.19 -4.25
C LYS A 165 -1.78 -12.33 -3.87
N GLU A 166 -3.00 -12.01 -3.48
CA GLU A 166 -4.01 -13.00 -3.11
C GLU A 166 -4.36 -13.93 -4.28
N VAL A 167 -4.53 -13.39 -5.48
CA VAL A 167 -4.74 -14.20 -6.68
C VAL A 167 -3.56 -15.12 -6.99
N LEU A 168 -2.32 -14.63 -6.83
CA LEU A 168 -1.13 -15.47 -7.00
C LEU A 168 -1.05 -16.59 -5.96
N LEU A 169 -1.45 -16.33 -4.71
CA LEU A 169 -1.52 -17.36 -3.68
C LEU A 169 -2.57 -18.44 -4.01
N VAL A 170 -3.72 -18.04 -4.58
CA VAL A 170 -4.71 -19.01 -5.12
C VAL A 170 -4.06 -19.86 -6.21
N ALA A 171 -3.39 -19.25 -7.18
CA ALA A 171 -2.75 -19.97 -8.29
C ALA A 171 -1.58 -20.86 -7.87
N LEU A 172 -0.98 -20.61 -6.70
CA LEU A 172 0.06 -21.44 -6.07
C LEU A 172 -0.53 -22.46 -5.09
N ALA A 173 -1.86 -22.61 -5.04
CA ALA A 173 -2.59 -23.49 -4.12
C ALA A 173 -2.29 -23.27 -2.63
N HIS A 174 -1.79 -22.08 -2.25
CA HIS A 174 -1.48 -21.74 -0.87
C HIS A 174 -2.68 -21.10 -0.19
N ASP A 175 -3.30 -21.80 0.77
CA ASP A 175 -4.54 -21.38 1.44
C ASP A 175 -5.58 -20.86 0.45
N ALA A 176 -5.79 -21.61 -0.65
CA ALA A 176 -6.49 -21.13 -1.83
C ALA A 176 -7.89 -20.59 -1.50
N ASP A 177 -8.69 -21.29 -0.70
CA ASP A 177 -10.05 -20.84 -0.36
C ASP A 177 -10.06 -19.56 0.48
N ALA A 178 -9.12 -19.44 1.41
CA ALA A 178 -8.96 -18.21 2.18
C ALA A 178 -8.54 -17.05 1.27
N ASN A 179 -7.61 -17.29 0.33
CA ASN A 179 -7.16 -16.27 -0.61
C ASN A 179 -8.19 -15.91 -1.68
N ARG A 180 -9.07 -16.83 -2.09
CA ARG A 180 -10.27 -16.53 -2.90
C ARG A 180 -11.19 -15.57 -2.18
N SER A 181 -11.48 -15.85 -0.91
CA SER A 181 -12.30 -14.97 -0.07
C SER A 181 -11.65 -13.60 0.10
N ASN A 182 -10.35 -13.58 0.43
CA ASN A 182 -9.60 -12.35 0.59
C ASN A 182 -9.58 -11.50 -0.69
N ALA A 183 -9.36 -12.11 -1.86
CA ALA A 183 -9.35 -11.41 -3.14
C ALA A 183 -10.70 -10.73 -3.41
N ARG A 184 -11.82 -11.43 -3.18
CA ARG A 184 -13.18 -10.84 -3.30
C ARG A 184 -13.39 -9.68 -2.32
N SER A 185 -13.01 -9.84 -1.06
CA SER A 185 -13.13 -8.78 -0.06
C SER A 185 -12.26 -7.57 -0.38
N THR A 186 -11.03 -7.79 -0.85
CA THR A 186 -10.11 -6.73 -1.27
C THR A 186 -10.65 -5.98 -2.48
N ALA A 187 -11.19 -6.69 -3.48
CA ALA A 187 -11.82 -6.10 -4.66
C ALA A 187 -13.07 -5.27 -4.31
N SER A 188 -13.95 -5.80 -3.46
CA SER A 188 -15.14 -5.08 -2.98
C SER A 188 -14.78 -3.81 -2.21
N LEU A 189 -13.75 -3.88 -1.35
CA LEU A 189 -13.27 -2.72 -0.61
C LEU A 189 -12.64 -1.66 -1.52
N PHE A 190 -11.90 -2.08 -2.55
CA PHE A 190 -11.35 -1.17 -3.56
C PHE A 190 -12.49 -0.46 -4.30
N ASP A 191 -13.47 -1.21 -4.80
CA ASP A 191 -14.62 -0.71 -5.55
C ASP A 191 -15.44 0.31 -4.73
N ARG A 192 -15.77 -0.02 -3.48
CA ARG A 192 -16.50 0.87 -2.57
C ARG A 192 -15.70 2.15 -2.30
N THR A 193 -14.41 2.04 -2.00
CA THR A 193 -13.60 3.22 -1.65
C THR A 193 -13.37 4.11 -2.87
N LEU A 194 -13.15 3.53 -4.06
CA LEU A 194 -12.98 4.31 -5.29
C LEU A 194 -14.24 5.13 -5.61
N LYS A 195 -15.43 4.53 -5.46
CA LYS A 195 -16.71 5.24 -5.56
C LYS A 195 -16.85 6.32 -4.49
N GLY A 196 -16.52 6.00 -3.24
CA GLY A 196 -16.56 6.95 -2.13
C GLY A 196 -15.64 8.15 -2.30
N LEU A 197 -14.44 7.97 -2.88
CA LEU A 197 -13.52 9.07 -3.19
C LEU A 197 -14.14 10.05 -4.21
N LYS A 198 -14.91 9.53 -5.16
CA LYS A 198 -15.56 10.34 -6.20
C LYS A 198 -16.84 10.99 -5.67
N ASP A 199 -17.76 10.20 -5.12
CA ASP A 199 -19.14 10.62 -4.88
C ASP A 199 -19.49 10.78 -3.39
N GLY A 200 -18.56 10.46 -2.49
CA GLY A 200 -18.74 10.45 -1.04
C GLY A 200 -19.19 9.09 -0.51
N ASP A 201 -18.84 8.79 0.74
CA ASP A 201 -19.31 7.61 1.48
C ASP A 201 -19.30 7.95 2.98
N ALA A 202 -20.49 8.14 3.56
CA ALA A 202 -20.65 8.61 4.92
C ALA A 202 -20.09 7.61 5.96
N ASP A 203 -20.21 6.30 5.73
CA ASP A 203 -19.69 5.29 6.66
C ASP A 203 -18.16 5.25 6.64
N LEU A 204 -17.54 5.63 5.52
CA LEU A 204 -16.09 5.74 5.38
C LEU A 204 -15.57 7.13 5.75
N GLU A 205 -16.45 8.03 6.18
CA GLU A 205 -16.14 9.44 6.43
C GLU A 205 -15.47 10.12 5.21
N LEU A 206 -15.86 9.69 4.01
CA LEU A 206 -15.35 10.23 2.75
C LEU A 206 -16.29 11.34 2.26
N PRO A 207 -15.83 12.61 2.23
CA PRO A 207 -16.55 13.65 1.54
C PRO A 207 -16.50 13.40 0.03
N ARG A 208 -17.54 13.86 -0.66
CA ARG A 208 -17.54 13.93 -2.12
C ARG A 208 -16.42 14.86 -2.60
N THR A 209 -15.79 14.51 -3.71
CA THR A 209 -14.81 15.37 -4.38
C THR A 209 -15.46 16.10 -5.55
N ASP A 210 -15.52 17.44 -5.49
CA ASP A 210 -16.04 18.28 -6.59
C ASP A 210 -14.93 18.85 -7.50
N ASP A 211 -13.66 18.65 -7.14
CA ASP A 211 -12.52 19.03 -7.99
C ASP A 211 -12.55 18.25 -9.32
N ALA A 212 -12.73 18.96 -10.42
CA ALA A 212 -12.87 18.38 -11.74
C ALA A 212 -11.64 17.58 -12.19
N ALA A 213 -10.43 18.03 -11.82
CA ALA A 213 -9.20 17.34 -12.18
C ALA A 213 -9.05 16.02 -11.41
N ILE A 214 -9.36 16.03 -10.09
CA ILE A 214 -9.33 14.80 -9.29
C ILE A 214 -10.39 13.81 -9.80
N ARG A 215 -11.61 14.27 -10.10
CA ARG A 215 -12.66 13.42 -10.66
C ARG A 215 -12.22 12.78 -11.98
N ALA A 216 -11.65 13.55 -12.90
CA ALA A 216 -11.14 13.03 -14.16
C ALA A 216 -10.02 11.98 -13.95
N GLN A 217 -9.13 12.20 -12.98
CA GLN A 217 -8.10 11.22 -12.64
C GLN A 217 -8.69 9.93 -12.02
N LEU A 218 -9.74 10.03 -11.20
CA LEU A 218 -10.47 8.86 -10.68
C LEU A 218 -11.19 8.10 -11.79
N ASP A 219 -11.68 8.77 -12.84
CA ASP A 219 -12.26 8.11 -14.02
C ASP A 219 -11.22 7.29 -14.80
N VAL A 220 -9.99 7.79 -14.90
CA VAL A 220 -8.86 7.01 -15.47
C VAL A 220 -8.59 5.76 -14.61
N VAL A 221 -8.60 5.90 -13.29
CA VAL A 221 -8.43 4.77 -12.36
C VAL A 221 -9.56 3.76 -12.50
N ASP A 222 -10.81 4.22 -12.60
CA ASP A 222 -11.97 3.35 -12.78
C ASP A 222 -11.89 2.59 -14.11
N GLY A 223 -11.54 3.24 -15.22
CA GLY A 223 -11.35 2.57 -16.51
C GLY A 223 -10.30 1.45 -16.48
N LEU A 224 -9.19 1.65 -15.75
CA LEU A 224 -8.19 0.60 -15.51
C LEU A 224 -8.72 -0.50 -14.58
N TRP A 225 -9.48 -0.11 -13.55
CA TRP A 225 -10.12 -1.05 -12.62
C TRP A 225 -11.11 -1.96 -13.33
N GLN A 226 -11.96 -1.46 -14.23
CA GLN A 226 -12.92 -2.28 -14.98
C GLN A 226 -12.27 -3.34 -15.85
N ARG A 227 -11.01 -3.14 -16.28
CA ARG A 227 -10.22 -4.16 -17.02
C ARG A 227 -9.57 -5.18 -16.09
N PHE A 228 -9.19 -4.76 -14.90
CA PHE A 228 -8.48 -5.58 -13.92
C PHE A 228 -9.43 -6.45 -13.06
N LYS A 229 -10.59 -5.90 -12.69
CA LYS A 229 -11.61 -6.51 -11.82
C LYS A 229 -12.08 -7.89 -12.29
N PRO A 230 -12.40 -8.13 -13.57
CA PRO A 230 -12.88 -9.45 -14.01
C PRO A 230 -11.89 -10.59 -13.76
N LEU A 231 -10.57 -10.31 -13.83
CA LEU A 231 -9.53 -11.31 -13.56
C LEU A 231 -9.49 -11.68 -12.07
N VAL A 232 -9.64 -10.68 -11.20
CA VAL A 232 -9.70 -10.88 -9.74
C VAL A 232 -10.98 -11.60 -9.34
N GLU A 233 -12.12 -11.25 -9.93
CA GLU A 233 -13.41 -11.90 -9.65
C GLU A 233 -13.41 -13.36 -10.10
N ARG A 234 -12.85 -13.66 -11.28
CA ARG A 234 -12.64 -15.05 -11.75
C ARG A 234 -11.78 -15.84 -10.77
N ALA A 235 -10.63 -15.30 -10.38
CA ALA A 235 -9.76 -15.94 -9.39
C ALA A 235 -10.44 -16.13 -8.03
N GLY A 236 -11.30 -15.20 -7.65
CA GLY A 236 -12.04 -15.21 -6.41
C GLY A 236 -13.27 -16.11 -6.42
N ALA A 237 -13.74 -16.64 -7.56
CA ALA A 237 -14.98 -17.42 -7.62
C ALA A 237 -14.85 -18.79 -6.92
N VAL A 238 -15.90 -19.22 -6.19
CA VAL A 238 -15.95 -20.57 -5.61
C VAL A 238 -16.12 -21.57 -6.77
N GLY A 239 -15.22 -22.54 -6.88
CA GLY A 239 -15.19 -23.46 -8.03
C GLY A 239 -14.83 -22.79 -9.36
N GLY A 240 -14.37 -21.53 -9.34
CA GLY A 240 -13.79 -20.88 -10.51
C GLY A 240 -12.56 -21.66 -10.96
N GLY A 241 -12.49 -21.95 -12.27
CA GLY A 241 -11.33 -22.64 -12.85
C GLY A 241 -10.04 -21.87 -12.58
N ASP A 242 -8.93 -22.60 -12.51
CA ASP A 242 -7.62 -22.02 -12.26
C ASP A 242 -7.29 -20.98 -13.34
N LEU A 243 -6.75 -19.83 -12.89
CA LEU A 243 -6.24 -18.84 -13.82
C LEU A 243 -5.06 -19.42 -14.60
N SER A 244 -5.06 -19.20 -15.91
CA SER A 244 -3.92 -19.56 -16.76
C SER A 244 -2.69 -18.69 -16.44
N THR A 245 -1.50 -19.14 -16.85
CA THR A 245 -0.29 -18.29 -16.76
C THR A 245 -0.47 -16.96 -17.51
N ALA A 246 -1.21 -16.95 -18.62
CA ALA A 246 -1.53 -15.74 -19.37
C ALA A 246 -2.43 -14.79 -18.57
N ASP A 247 -3.45 -15.31 -17.87
CA ASP A 247 -4.30 -14.49 -16.98
C ASP A 247 -3.47 -13.86 -15.85
N LEU A 248 -2.54 -14.61 -15.25
CA LEU A 248 -1.67 -14.12 -14.18
C LEU A 248 -0.68 -13.06 -14.68
N ALA A 249 -0.13 -13.23 -15.88
CA ALA A 249 0.71 -12.22 -16.53
C ALA A 249 -0.10 -10.94 -16.82
N GLN A 250 -1.33 -11.09 -17.31
CA GLN A 250 -2.23 -9.95 -17.54
C GLN A 250 -2.57 -9.20 -16.24
N ILE A 251 -2.76 -9.92 -15.12
CA ILE A 251 -2.90 -9.29 -13.79
C ILE A 251 -1.64 -8.47 -13.45
N ALA A 252 -0.44 -9.01 -13.67
CA ALA A 252 0.81 -8.29 -13.39
C ALA A 252 0.94 -7.02 -14.24
N GLU A 253 0.63 -7.11 -15.53
CA GLU A 253 0.67 -6.00 -16.49
C GLU A 253 -0.33 -4.90 -16.14
N LEU A 254 -1.61 -5.24 -15.92
CA LEU A 254 -2.67 -4.26 -15.61
C LEU A 254 -2.49 -3.62 -14.24
N ASN A 255 -1.86 -4.32 -13.29
CA ASN A 255 -1.61 -3.80 -11.95
C ASN A 255 -0.68 -2.58 -11.94
N LEU A 256 0.31 -2.51 -12.82
CA LEU A 256 1.30 -1.42 -12.82
C LEU A 256 0.70 -0.06 -13.24
N PRO A 257 -0.04 0.06 -14.36
CA PRO A 257 -0.78 1.29 -14.69
C PRO A 257 -1.79 1.66 -13.61
N LEU A 258 -2.55 0.70 -13.08
CA LEU A 258 -3.54 0.97 -12.04
C LEU A 258 -2.89 1.53 -10.77
N LEU A 259 -1.75 0.97 -10.34
CA LEU A 259 -0.95 1.52 -9.24
C LEU A 259 -0.45 2.95 -9.54
N LYS A 260 0.07 3.17 -10.76
CA LYS A 260 0.62 4.46 -11.18
C LYS A 260 -0.43 5.57 -11.18
N GLU A 261 -1.58 5.32 -11.79
CA GLU A 261 -2.68 6.29 -11.87
C GLU A 261 -3.32 6.53 -10.51
N MET A 262 -3.45 5.50 -9.67
CA MET A 262 -3.89 5.68 -8.29
C MET A 262 -2.88 6.51 -7.48
N ASN A 263 -1.58 6.36 -7.74
CA ASN A 263 -0.57 7.20 -7.10
C ASN A 263 -0.63 8.66 -7.53
N LYS A 264 -1.05 8.96 -8.76
CA LYS A 264 -1.33 10.33 -9.18
C LYS A 264 -2.53 10.90 -8.44
N ALA A 265 -3.64 10.16 -8.35
CA ALA A 265 -4.82 10.59 -7.60
C ALA A 265 -4.49 10.92 -6.13
N VAL A 266 -3.66 10.11 -5.46
CA VAL A 266 -3.20 10.39 -4.09
C VAL A 266 -2.43 11.70 -4.01
N LYS A 267 -1.50 11.96 -4.94
CA LYS A 267 -0.76 13.24 -4.98
C LYS A 267 -1.67 14.45 -5.20
N MET A 268 -2.72 14.30 -6.00
CA MET A 268 -3.68 15.38 -6.21
C MET A 268 -4.49 15.67 -4.94
N TYR A 269 -4.89 14.63 -4.19
CA TYR A 269 -5.51 14.82 -2.87
C TYR A 269 -4.56 15.46 -1.85
N GLU A 270 -3.27 15.11 -1.87
CA GLU A 270 -2.27 15.77 -1.03
C GLU A 270 -2.16 17.27 -1.34
N GLN A 271 -2.15 17.63 -2.63
CA GLN A 271 -2.05 19.02 -3.07
C GLN A 271 -3.31 19.83 -2.76
N ALA A 272 -4.50 19.22 -2.83
CA ALA A 272 -5.76 19.88 -2.52
C ALA A 272 -5.98 20.17 -1.02
N GLN A 273 -5.15 19.61 -0.13
CA GLN A 273 -5.21 19.80 1.32
C GLN A 273 -4.19 20.84 1.83
N GLN A 274 -3.31 21.36 0.95
CA GLN A 274 -2.32 22.41 1.24
C GLN A 274 -2.92 23.79 0.98
#